data_AF-A0A9E1IL30-F1
#
_entry.id   AF-A0A9E1IL30-F1
#
_cell.length_a   1.000
_cell.length_b   1.000
_cell.length_c   1.000
_cell.angle_alpha   90.00
_cell.angle_beta   90.00
_cell.angle_gamma   90.00
#
_symmetry.space_group_name_H-M   'P 1'
#
loop_
_entity.id
_entity.type
_entity.pdbx_description
1 polymer ?
#
loop_
_entity_poly.entity_id
_entity_poly.type
_entity_poly.pdbx_seq_one_letter_code
_entity_poly.pdbx_strand_id
1 'polypeptide(L)'
;RESYLERAFPEVDYIVHPSSAEAVAVRIAEESEPEDMILVWGMESQLYALSHRLYATQAPWPHIIANEDYVEMEIAWWIKEQQQKFMIMLAAERPLFFIVVSNDANQLYPTPSDQMLDWVPGLSDYLKENYDSAFTEGQLNVYRRRQ
;
A
#
# COMPACT_ATOMS: atom_id res chain seq x y z
N ARG A 1 4.44 -19.04 19.68
CA ARG A 1 4.16 -17.88 18.80
C ARG A 1 3.15 -18.29 17.73
N GLU A 2 3.49 -19.26 16.88
CA GLU A 2 2.58 -19.79 15.83
C GLU A 2 1.21 -20.21 16.38
N SER A 3 1.18 -21.03 17.44
CA SER A 3 -0.07 -21.44 18.09
C SER A 3 -0.93 -20.29 18.67
N TYR A 4 -0.32 -19.14 18.99
CA TYR A 4 -1.05 -17.96 19.40
C TYR A 4 -1.63 -17.24 18.18
N LEU A 5 -0.83 -17.08 17.12
CA LEU A 5 -1.23 -16.40 15.89
C LEU A 5 -2.38 -17.13 15.21
N GLU A 6 -2.29 -18.45 15.04
CA GLU A 6 -3.37 -19.26 14.46
C GLU A 6 -4.71 -19.10 15.20
N ARG A 7 -4.65 -18.97 16.53
CA ARG A 7 -5.85 -18.84 17.36
C ARG A 7 -6.40 -17.41 17.38
N ALA A 8 -5.52 -16.41 17.39
CA ALA A 8 -5.90 -14.99 17.51
C ALA A 8 -6.22 -14.35 16.17
N PHE A 9 -5.61 -14.85 15.09
CA PHE A 9 -5.71 -14.37 13.72
C PHE A 9 -5.97 -15.58 12.81
N PRO A 10 -7.17 -16.20 12.87
CA PRO A 10 -7.50 -17.23 11.90
C PRO A 10 -7.39 -16.67 10.48
N GLU A 11 -6.95 -17.50 9.53
CA GLU A 11 -6.86 -17.08 8.13
C GLU A 11 -8.25 -16.65 7.63
N VAL A 12 -8.33 -15.38 7.23
CA VAL A 12 -9.50 -14.79 6.60
C VAL A 12 -9.04 -14.02 5.37
N ASP A 13 -9.89 -14.00 4.34
CA ASP A 13 -9.47 -13.52 3.02
C ASP A 13 -9.26 -11.99 2.95
N TYR A 14 -9.74 -11.24 3.96
CA TYR A 14 -9.79 -9.78 3.97
C TYR A 14 -8.91 -9.10 5.03
N ILE A 15 -8.10 -9.86 5.76
CA ILE A 15 -7.14 -9.32 6.74
C ILE A 15 -5.77 -9.91 6.44
N VAL A 16 -4.77 -9.04 6.30
CA VAL A 16 -3.38 -9.47 6.18
C VAL A 16 -2.96 -10.18 7.47
N HIS A 17 -2.59 -11.45 7.34
CA HIS A 17 -2.12 -12.22 8.48
C HIS A 17 -0.78 -11.66 9.01
N PRO A 18 -0.55 -11.54 10.34
CA PRO A 18 0.68 -10.98 10.87
C PRO A 18 1.96 -11.65 10.37
N SER A 19 1.95 -12.97 10.16
CA SER A 19 3.10 -13.70 9.61
C SER A 19 3.44 -13.25 8.18
N SER A 20 2.44 -12.95 7.35
CA SER A 20 2.67 -12.48 5.98
C SER A 20 3.27 -11.07 5.98
N ALA A 21 2.77 -10.18 6.85
CA ALA A 21 3.37 -8.85 7.01
C ALA A 21 4.83 -8.92 7.49
N GLU A 22 5.14 -9.78 8.46
CA GLU A 22 6.53 -9.98 8.91
C GLU A 22 7.42 -10.57 7.80
N ALA A 23 6.93 -11.56 7.04
CA ALA A 23 7.69 -12.15 5.93
C ALA A 23 8.00 -11.14 4.83
N VAL A 24 7.03 -10.31 4.45
CA VAL A 24 7.25 -9.20 3.51
C VAL A 24 8.28 -8.21 4.06
N ALA A 25 8.15 -7.81 5.33
CA ALA A 25 9.04 -6.84 5.95
C ALA A 25 10.49 -7.34 6.02
N VAL A 26 10.73 -8.60 6.38
CA VAL A 26 12.06 -9.23 6.38
C VAL A 26 12.65 -9.20 4.98
N ARG A 27 11.87 -9.61 3.97
CA ARG A 27 12.36 -9.65 2.59
C ARG A 27 12.67 -8.26 2.03
N ILE A 28 11.83 -7.26 2.31
CA ILE A 28 12.13 -5.86 1.99
C ILE A 28 13.45 -5.47 2.63
N ALA A 29 13.65 -5.77 3.92
CA ALA A 29 14.85 -5.41 4.65
C ALA A 29 16.14 -6.07 4.11
N GLU A 30 16.03 -7.29 3.57
CA GLU A 30 17.14 -8.03 2.95
C GLU A 30 17.48 -7.52 1.54
N GLU A 31 16.50 -6.94 0.82
CA GLU A 31 16.63 -6.58 -0.59
C GLU A 31 16.80 -5.06 -0.86
N SER A 32 17.01 -4.26 0.19
CA SER A 32 17.12 -2.80 0.12
C SER A 32 18.04 -2.21 1.20
N GLU A 33 18.40 -0.94 1.08
CA GLU A 33 19.16 -0.18 2.06
C GLU A 33 18.23 0.58 3.03
N PRO A 34 18.67 0.94 4.25
CA PRO A 34 17.85 1.67 5.22
C PRO A 34 17.26 2.99 4.72
N GLU A 35 17.94 3.66 3.79
CA GLU A 35 17.52 4.92 3.17
C GLU A 35 16.53 4.71 2.01
N ASP A 36 16.34 3.48 1.53
CA ASP A 36 15.34 3.19 0.52
C ASP A 36 13.93 3.42 1.10
N MET A 37 13.09 4.04 0.28
CA MET A 37 11.70 4.28 0.61
C MET A 37 10.82 3.14 0.11
N ILE A 38 9.75 2.84 0.85
CA ILE A 38 8.67 1.97 0.40
C ILE A 38 7.35 2.74 0.41
N LEU A 39 6.38 2.32 -0.40
CA LEU A 39 5.01 2.81 -0.34
C LEU A 39 4.07 1.65 -0.07
N VAL A 40 3.22 1.77 0.95
CA VAL A 40 2.16 0.81 1.25
C VAL A 40 0.82 1.41 0.86
N TRP A 41 0.13 0.74 -0.07
CA TRP A 41 -1.21 1.05 -0.53
C TRP A 41 -2.20 0.05 0.10
N GLY A 42 -2.74 0.48 1.24
CA GLY A 42 -3.64 -0.26 2.13
C GLY A 42 -3.48 0.25 3.55
N MET A 43 -3.85 -0.56 4.54
CA MET A 43 -3.80 -0.20 5.96
C MET A 43 -2.52 -0.69 6.67
N GLU A 44 -1.65 -1.39 5.95
CA GLU A 44 -0.51 -2.16 6.46
C GLU A 44 0.74 -1.31 6.73
N SER A 45 0.52 -0.14 7.33
CA SER A 45 1.57 0.82 7.72
C SER A 45 2.62 0.24 8.68
N GLN A 46 2.32 -0.88 9.37
CA GLN A 46 3.32 -1.58 10.17
C GLN A 46 4.54 -2.05 9.37
N LEU A 47 4.41 -2.23 8.04
CA LEU A 47 5.53 -2.61 7.19
C LEU A 47 6.68 -1.59 7.22
N TYR A 48 6.41 -0.30 7.41
CA TYR A 48 7.46 0.71 7.56
C TYR A 48 8.32 0.44 8.80
N ALA A 49 7.66 0.18 9.93
CA ALA A 49 8.34 -0.10 11.20
C ALA A 49 9.06 -1.46 11.17
N LEU A 50 8.41 -2.50 10.63
CA LEU A 50 8.95 -3.86 10.60
C LEU A 50 10.13 -4.01 9.63
N SER A 51 10.09 -3.34 8.48
CA SER A 51 11.17 -3.39 7.48
C SER A 51 12.31 -2.41 7.78
N HIS A 52 12.10 -1.47 8.71
CA HIS A 52 13.02 -0.38 9.00
C HIS A 52 13.33 0.43 7.72
N ARG A 53 12.30 0.80 6.96
CA ARG A 53 12.40 1.60 5.74
C ARG A 53 11.64 2.90 5.85
N LEU A 54 12.11 3.90 5.12
CA LEU A 54 11.44 5.18 5.00
C LEU A 54 10.11 4.99 4.26
N TYR A 55 9.12 5.79 4.61
CA TYR A 55 7.86 5.82 3.87
C TYR A 55 7.98 6.83 2.72
N ALA A 56 7.55 6.42 1.53
CA ALA A 56 7.31 7.33 0.43
C ALA A 56 5.92 7.94 0.57
N THR A 57 5.84 9.17 0.11
CA THR A 57 4.73 10.10 0.12
C THR A 57 4.33 10.51 1.53
N GLN A 58 3.96 11.78 1.72
CA GLN A 58 3.37 12.21 2.99
C GLN A 58 1.88 11.87 3.09
N ALA A 59 1.32 11.10 2.15
CA ALA A 59 -0.09 10.74 2.11
C ALA A 59 -0.30 9.47 2.98
N PRO A 60 -0.73 9.59 4.24
CA PRO A 60 -0.71 8.44 5.15
C PRO A 60 -1.86 7.47 4.87
N TRP A 61 -2.85 7.87 4.06
CA TRP A 61 -4.12 7.16 3.93
C TRP A 61 -4.63 7.16 2.49
N PRO A 62 -4.30 6.12 1.72
CA PRO A 62 -4.86 5.85 0.38
C PRO A 62 -6.39 6.03 0.36
N HIS A 63 -7.07 5.58 1.41
CA HIS A 63 -8.53 5.66 1.51
C HIS A 63 -9.09 7.08 1.60
N ILE A 64 -8.33 8.09 2.04
CA ILE A 64 -8.84 9.48 2.07
C ILE A 64 -8.77 10.11 0.67
N ILE A 65 -7.70 9.82 -0.07
CA ILE A 65 -7.49 10.41 -1.39
C ILE A 65 -8.16 9.62 -2.52
N ALA A 66 -8.55 8.38 -2.27
CA ALA A 66 -9.20 7.54 -3.26
C ALA A 66 -10.74 7.49 -3.08
N ASN A 67 -11.28 7.74 -1.89
CA ASN A 67 -12.71 7.54 -1.64
C ASN A 67 -13.61 8.62 -2.29
N GLU A 68 -14.41 8.20 -3.27
CA GLU A 68 -15.40 9.04 -3.96
C GLU A 68 -16.75 9.13 -3.23
N ASP A 69 -17.03 8.24 -2.28
CA ASP A 69 -18.33 8.13 -1.58
C ASP A 69 -18.51 9.18 -0.46
N TYR A 70 -17.43 9.79 0.04
CA TYR A 70 -17.50 10.90 1.00
C TYR A 70 -17.70 12.27 0.36
N VAL A 71 -17.89 12.33 -0.96
CA VAL A 71 -17.89 13.59 -1.70
C VAL A 71 -19.23 14.31 -1.59
N GLU A 72 -19.43 15.00 -0.47
CA GLU A 72 -20.08 16.29 -0.55
C GLU A 72 -19.28 17.15 -1.54
N MET A 73 -19.95 17.83 -2.47
CA MET A 73 -19.32 18.65 -3.52
C MET A 73 -18.21 19.58 -3.00
N GLU A 74 -18.28 19.97 -1.73
CA GLU A 74 -17.36 20.88 -1.07
C GLU A 74 -15.93 20.32 -0.88
N ILE A 75 -15.73 19.00 -0.85
CA ILE A 75 -14.39 18.40 -0.68
C ILE A 75 -13.78 17.80 -1.95
N ALA A 76 -14.57 17.70 -3.03
CA ALA A 76 -14.16 17.10 -4.30
C ALA A 76 -12.89 17.74 -4.90
N TRP A 77 -12.81 19.07 -4.84
CA TRP A 77 -11.67 19.83 -5.38
C TRP A 77 -10.40 19.57 -4.56
N TRP A 78 -10.53 19.46 -3.24
CA TRP A 78 -9.42 19.21 -2.33
C TRP A 78 -8.87 17.79 -2.52
N ILE A 79 -9.75 16.79 -2.68
CA ILE A 79 -9.33 15.41 -3.00
C ILE A 79 -8.51 15.38 -4.28
N LYS A 80 -8.97 16.05 -5.35
CA LYS A 80 -8.22 16.14 -6.61
C LYS A 80 -6.85 16.80 -6.42
N GLU A 81 -6.77 17.85 -5.60
CA GLU A 81 -5.49 18.49 -5.25
C GLU A 81 -4.57 17.51 -4.51
N GLN A 82 -5.09 16.71 -3.57
CA GLN A 82 -4.30 15.71 -2.86
C GLN A 82 -3.84 14.58 -3.78
N GLN A 83 -4.68 14.11 -4.70
CA GLN A 83 -4.31 13.10 -5.69
C GLN A 83 -3.17 13.60 -6.59
N GLN A 84 -3.24 14.86 -7.06
CA GLN A 84 -2.16 15.47 -7.84
C GLN A 84 -0.87 15.59 -7.04
N LYS A 85 -0.94 16.08 -5.80
CA LYS A 85 0.22 16.17 -4.90
C LYS A 85 0.83 14.80 -4.64
N PHE A 86 0.01 13.79 -4.41
CA PHE A 86 0.43 12.42 -4.24
C PHE A 86 1.21 11.91 -5.45
N MET A 87 0.67 12.07 -6.67
CA MET A 87 1.36 11.62 -7.88
C MET A 87 2.69 12.36 -8.13
N ILE A 88 2.75 13.67 -7.83
CA ILE A 88 4.00 14.44 -7.91
C ILE A 88 5.05 13.91 -6.93
N MET A 89 4.67 13.67 -5.67
CA MET A 89 5.58 13.13 -4.66
C MET A 89 6.05 11.72 -5.02
N LEU A 90 5.12 10.84 -5.42
CA LEU A 90 5.42 9.47 -5.83
C LEU A 90 6.44 9.44 -6.98
N ALA A 91 6.25 10.29 -7.99
CA ALA A 91 7.17 10.42 -9.11
C ALA A 91 8.56 10.96 -8.72
N ALA A 92 8.64 11.81 -7.69
CA ALA A 92 9.89 12.40 -7.22
C ALA A 92 10.67 11.46 -6.29
N GLU A 93 10.00 10.86 -5.31
CA GLU A 93 10.60 10.01 -4.28
C GLU A 93 10.92 8.61 -4.79
N ARG A 94 10.12 8.10 -5.75
CA ARG A 94 10.36 6.84 -6.46
C ARG A 94 10.68 5.68 -5.49
N PRO A 95 9.74 5.25 -4.64
CA PRO A 95 9.98 4.17 -3.69
C PRO A 95 10.56 2.93 -4.37
N LEU A 96 11.47 2.24 -3.69
CA LEU A 96 12.05 1.01 -4.22
C LEU A 96 11.00 -0.11 -4.30
N PHE A 97 10.11 -0.18 -3.31
CA PHE A 97 8.98 -1.10 -3.28
C PHE A 97 7.66 -0.37 -3.17
N PHE A 98 6.69 -0.79 -3.98
CA PHE A 98 5.28 -0.42 -3.89
C PHE A 98 4.52 -1.67 -3.48
N ILE A 99 3.84 -1.65 -2.35
CA ILE A 99 3.08 -2.76 -1.79
C ILE A 99 1.59 -2.44 -1.92
N VAL A 100 0.82 -3.32 -2.56
CA VAL A 100 -0.63 -3.19 -2.72
C VAL A 100 -1.30 -4.32 -1.96
N VAL A 101 -2.22 -3.99 -1.08
CA VAL A 101 -3.02 -4.98 -0.37
C VAL A 101 -4.23 -5.34 -1.24
N SER A 102 -4.47 -6.63 -1.46
CA SER A 102 -5.61 -7.11 -2.25
C SER A 102 -6.70 -7.71 -1.36
N ASN A 103 -7.96 -7.59 -1.79
CA ASN A 103 -9.11 -8.21 -1.14
C ASN A 103 -9.34 -7.78 0.33
N ASP A 104 -8.84 -6.63 0.77
CA ASP A 104 -8.99 -6.06 2.13
C ASP A 104 -10.30 -5.29 2.36
N ALA A 105 -11.30 -5.52 1.51
CA ALA A 105 -12.63 -4.94 1.64
C ALA A 105 -13.25 -5.33 2.99
N ASN A 106 -13.78 -4.34 3.71
CA ASN A 106 -14.40 -4.51 5.03
C ASN A 106 -15.60 -3.57 5.20
N GLN A 107 -16.27 -3.64 6.35
CA GLN A 107 -17.49 -2.85 6.61
C GLN A 107 -17.26 -1.33 6.59
N LEU A 108 -16.04 -0.86 6.88
CA LEU A 108 -15.68 0.56 6.87
C LEU A 108 -15.16 1.01 5.50
N TYR A 109 -14.46 0.13 4.80
CA TYR A 109 -13.88 0.36 3.47
C TYR A 109 -14.32 -0.77 2.54
N PRO A 110 -15.47 -0.65 1.86
CA PRO A 110 -16.07 -1.74 1.11
C PRO A 110 -15.35 -2.04 -0.22
N THR A 111 -14.53 -1.11 -0.69
CA THR A 111 -13.69 -1.29 -1.87
C THR A 111 -12.30 -1.73 -1.44
N PRO A 112 -11.77 -2.83 -2.01
CA PRO A 112 -10.42 -3.29 -1.68
C PRO A 112 -9.37 -2.36 -2.30
N SER A 113 -8.23 -2.25 -1.64
CA SER A 113 -7.15 -1.30 -1.95
C SER A 113 -6.60 -1.49 -3.37
N ASP A 114 -6.51 -2.72 -3.86
CA ASP A 114 -6.10 -3.03 -5.24
C ASP A 114 -7.02 -2.40 -6.30
N GLN A 115 -8.33 -2.35 -6.07
CA GLN A 115 -9.28 -1.65 -6.95
C GLN A 115 -9.19 -0.13 -6.81
N MET A 116 -8.83 0.37 -5.62
CA MET A 116 -8.69 1.81 -5.37
C MET A 116 -7.51 2.45 -6.10
N LEU A 117 -6.60 1.66 -6.69
CA LEU A 117 -5.52 2.18 -7.55
C LEU A 117 -6.07 2.98 -8.73
N ASP A 118 -7.20 2.56 -9.30
CA ASP A 118 -7.80 3.22 -10.46
C ASP A 118 -8.54 4.52 -10.09
N TRP A 119 -8.74 4.79 -8.79
CA TRP A 119 -9.41 5.99 -8.29
C TRP A 119 -8.47 7.20 -8.21
N VAL A 120 -7.16 6.97 -8.19
CA VAL A 120 -6.15 8.03 -8.32
C VAL A 120 -5.72 8.12 -9.78
N PRO A 121 -6.05 9.21 -10.50
CA PRO A 121 -5.75 9.32 -11.92
C PRO A 121 -4.26 9.10 -12.23
N GLY A 122 -3.98 8.09 -13.07
CA GLY A 122 -2.64 7.74 -13.54
C GLY A 122 -1.82 6.83 -12.60
N LEU A 123 -2.32 6.46 -11.42
CA LEU A 123 -1.58 5.61 -10.48
C LEU A 123 -1.39 4.17 -11.00
N SER A 124 -2.46 3.56 -11.52
CA SER A 124 -2.45 2.22 -12.12
C SER A 124 -1.45 2.11 -13.27
N ASP A 125 -1.44 3.12 -14.15
CA ASP A 125 -0.50 3.19 -15.29
C ASP A 125 0.93 3.44 -14.81
N TYR A 126 1.12 4.36 -13.86
CA TYR A 126 2.42 4.63 -13.25
C TYR A 126 3.04 3.36 -12.64
N LEU A 127 2.25 2.56 -11.90
CA LEU A 127 2.70 1.30 -11.33
C LEU A 127 3.15 0.32 -12.42
N LYS A 128 2.32 0.13 -13.47
CA LYS A 128 2.64 -0.77 -14.61
C LYS A 128 3.87 -0.33 -15.39
N GLU A 129 4.10 0.97 -15.51
CA GLU A 129 5.22 1.55 -16.28
C GLU A 129 6.54 1.58 -15.50
N ASN A 130 6.49 1.68 -14.17
CA ASN A 130 7.69 1.93 -13.37
C ASN A 130 8.08 0.78 -12.46
N TYR A 131 7.24 -0.24 -12.29
CA TYR A 131 7.49 -1.35 -11.38
C TYR A 131 7.22 -2.71 -12.04
N ASP A 132 7.97 -3.71 -11.60
CA ASP A 132 7.73 -5.11 -11.92
C ASP A 132 7.16 -5.83 -10.70
N SER A 133 6.30 -6.83 -10.94
CA SER A 133 5.86 -7.72 -9.87
C SER A 133 7.07 -8.49 -9.32
N ALA A 134 7.33 -8.37 -8.03
CA ALA A 134 8.47 -9.00 -7.37
C ALA A 134 8.05 -10.29 -6.68
N PHE A 135 7.00 -10.23 -5.83
CA PHE A 135 6.44 -11.38 -5.14
C PHE A 135 5.08 -11.05 -4.51
N THR A 136 4.36 -12.09 -4.09
CA THR A 136 3.11 -12.00 -3.32
C THR A 136 3.24 -12.85 -2.07
N GLU A 137 2.73 -12.35 -0.95
CA GLU A 137 2.72 -13.04 0.35
C GLU A 137 1.40 -12.75 1.07
N GLY A 138 0.55 -13.77 1.19
CA GLY A 138 -0.85 -13.57 1.57
C GLY A 138 -1.55 -12.58 0.62
N GLN A 139 -2.15 -11.53 1.18
CA GLN A 139 -2.81 -10.45 0.45
C GLN A 139 -1.87 -9.32 0.02
N LEU A 140 -0.56 -9.42 0.28
CA LEU A 140 0.40 -8.36 -0.03
C LEU A 140 1.05 -8.60 -1.40
N ASN A 141 0.69 -7.78 -2.38
CA ASN A 141 1.33 -7.77 -3.69
C ASN A 141 2.48 -6.76 -3.69
N VAL A 142 3.71 -7.25 -3.84
CA VAL A 142 4.92 -6.43 -3.75
C VAL A 142 5.47 -6.21 -5.15
N TYR A 143 5.57 -4.93 -5.52
CA TYR A 143 6.14 -4.47 -6.78
C TYR A 143 7.49 -3.79 -6.51
N ARG A 144 8.49 -4.09 -7.32
CA ARG A 144 9.82 -3.49 -7.23
C ARG A 144 10.05 -2.52 -8.37
N ARG A 145 10.62 -1.35 -8.08
CA ARG A 145 10.94 -0.33 -9.07
C ARG A 145 11.89 -0.87 -10.15
N ARG A 146 11.57 -0.62 -11.42
CA ARG A 146 12.46 -0.90 -12.57
C ARG A 146 13.74 -0.07 -12.45
N GLN A 147 14.87 -0.67 -12.84
CA GLN A 147 16.16 0.01 -12.89
C GLN A 147 16.24 1.02 -14.04
#